data_AF-A0A2D5HGN5-F1
#
_entry.id   AF-A0A2D5HGN5-F1
#
_cell.length_a   1.000
_cell.length_b   1.000
_cell.length_c   1.000
_cell.angle_alpha   90.00
_cell.angle_beta   90.00
_cell.angle_gamma   90.00
#
_symmetry.space_group_name_H-M   'P 1'
#
loop_
_entity.id
_entity.type
_entity.pdbx_description
1 polymer ?
#
loop_
_entity_poly.entity_id
_entity_poly.type
_entity_poly.pdbx_seq_one_letter_code
_entity_poly.pdbx_strand_id
1 'polypeptide(L)'
;MLAAYVPKGAPAAVVAATVSVRRQSFDGGHPALSVMTWNVKGLPRPVALGRPAALAEIGRRLGELRRIGKQPHVVLLQEAFISDAKAIGAEGGYPYAAVGPQPEDASASPTASLGDAFRQNASWAKGEDEGKWLGSGLVILSDYPILATRKMAFPQDACAGFDCLAAKGVLLAKIAVPGSAKPVTVIDTHLNSRHASGVS
;
A
#
# COMPACT_ATOMS: atom_id res chain seq x y z
N MET A 1 18.01 -37.30 -33.23
CA MET A 1 17.24 -36.04 -33.30
C MET A 1 16.21 -36.07 -32.17
N LEU A 2 16.42 -35.31 -31.09
CA LEU A 2 15.45 -35.15 -30.00
C LEU A 2 14.80 -33.78 -30.15
N ALA A 3 13.48 -33.75 -30.35
CA ALA A 3 12.70 -32.52 -30.43
C ALA A 3 12.31 -32.05 -29.03
N ALA A 4 12.61 -30.79 -28.72
CA ALA A 4 12.21 -30.15 -27.47
C ALA A 4 10.72 -29.77 -27.51
N TYR A 5 9.96 -30.22 -26.52
CA TYR A 5 8.57 -29.81 -26.30
C TYR A 5 8.55 -28.48 -25.52
N VAL A 6 8.08 -27.41 -26.16
CA VAL A 6 7.85 -26.11 -25.52
C VAL A 6 6.34 -26.00 -25.25
N PRO A 7 5.88 -26.00 -23.98
CA PRO A 7 4.47 -25.78 -23.71
C PRO A 7 4.13 -24.31 -24.01
N LYS A 8 3.20 -24.10 -24.95
CA LYS A 8 2.55 -22.81 -25.16
C LYS A 8 1.73 -22.48 -23.92
N GLY A 9 2.09 -21.40 -23.23
CA GLY A 9 1.28 -20.84 -22.14
C GLY A 9 -0.13 -20.53 -22.65
N ALA A 10 -1.13 -20.94 -21.87
CA ALA A 10 -2.53 -20.65 -22.18
C ALA A 10 -2.75 -19.12 -22.19
N PRO A 11 -3.39 -18.55 -23.23
CA PRO A 11 -3.74 -17.14 -23.21
C PRO A 11 -4.76 -16.92 -22.08
N ALA A 12 -4.49 -15.92 -21.22
CA ALA A 12 -5.45 -15.47 -20.22
C ALA A 12 -6.75 -15.07 -20.93
N ALA A 13 -7.81 -15.85 -20.73
CA ALA A 13 -9.12 -15.53 -21.25
C ALA A 13 -9.63 -14.28 -20.51
N VAL A 14 -9.51 -13.12 -21.13
CA VAL A 14 -10.22 -11.91 -20.70
C VAL A 14 -11.68 -12.10 -21.10
N VAL A 15 -12.48 -12.62 -20.18
CA VAL A 15 -13.94 -12.60 -20.34
C VAL A 15 -14.38 -11.15 -20.23
N ALA A 16 -14.76 -10.54 -21.34
CA ALA A 16 -15.41 -9.24 -21.35
C ALA A 16 -16.80 -9.39 -20.73
N ALA A 17 -16.88 -9.36 -19.40
CA ALA A 17 -18.14 -9.20 -18.71
C ALA A 17 -18.56 -7.74 -18.83
N THR A 18 -19.56 -7.47 -19.66
CA THR A 18 -20.35 -6.24 -19.60
C THR A 18 -21.10 -6.25 -18.27
N VAL A 19 -20.46 -5.75 -17.21
CA VAL A 19 -21.12 -5.49 -15.94
C VAL A 19 -22.04 -4.29 -16.16
N SER A 20 -23.32 -4.56 -16.41
CA SER A 20 -24.37 -3.56 -16.23
C SER A 20 -24.34 -3.18 -14.74
N VAL A 21 -23.74 -2.03 -14.42
CA VAL A 21 -23.82 -1.44 -13.09
C VAL A 21 -25.23 -0.93 -12.92
N ARG A 22 -26.16 -1.82 -12.57
CA ARG A 22 -27.42 -1.40 -11.98
C ARG A 22 -27.02 -0.77 -10.65
N ARG A 23 -27.09 0.57 -10.53
CA ARG A 23 -27.09 1.23 -9.22
C ARG A 23 -28.25 0.58 -8.45
N GLN A 24 -27.93 -0.38 -7.61
CA GLN A 24 -28.86 -0.83 -6.60
C GLN A 24 -29.05 0.39 -5.70
N SER A 25 -30.26 0.95 -5.72
CA SER A 25 -30.70 1.80 -4.62
C SER A 25 -30.52 0.97 -3.35
N PHE A 26 -29.61 1.39 -2.50
CA PHE A 26 -29.40 0.81 -1.18
C PHE A 26 -30.60 1.20 -0.31
N ASP A 27 -31.73 0.50 -0.46
CA ASP A 27 -32.92 0.65 0.38
C ASP A 27 -32.73 -0.08 1.73
N GLY A 28 -31.63 0.23 2.40
CA GLY A 28 -31.21 -0.40 3.65
C GLY A 28 -30.26 0.48 4.45
N GLY A 29 -30.77 1.64 4.92
CA GLY A 29 -30.37 2.34 6.16
C GLY A 29 -28.90 2.72 6.44
N HIS A 30 -27.94 2.40 5.59
CA HIS A 30 -26.52 2.60 5.87
C HIS A 30 -25.88 3.51 4.82
N PRO A 31 -25.24 4.62 5.22
CA PRO A 31 -24.48 5.42 4.28
C PRO A 31 -23.37 4.56 3.67
N ALA A 32 -23.20 4.65 2.35
CA ALA A 32 -22.15 3.91 1.65
C ALA A 32 -20.78 4.26 2.25
N LEU A 33 -20.03 3.23 2.67
CA LEU A 33 -18.64 3.41 3.09
C LEU A 33 -17.84 3.98 1.92
N SER A 34 -17.16 5.10 2.14
CA SER A 34 -16.27 5.73 1.14
C SER A 34 -14.82 5.47 1.52
N VAL A 35 -14.04 5.01 0.54
CA VAL A 35 -12.64 4.64 0.70
C VAL A 35 -11.81 5.37 -0.35
N MET A 36 -10.70 5.98 0.08
CA MET A 36 -9.70 6.58 -0.81
C MET A 36 -8.39 5.81 -0.68
N THR A 37 -7.74 5.52 -1.80
CA THR A 37 -6.37 5.01 -1.81
C THR A 37 -5.47 6.00 -2.54
N TRP A 38 -4.30 6.32 -1.97
CA TRP A 38 -3.41 7.31 -2.53
C TRP A 38 -1.95 7.05 -2.17
N ASN A 39 -1.12 6.85 -3.20
CA ASN A 39 0.32 6.97 -3.09
C ASN A 39 0.71 8.46 -2.96
N VAL A 40 1.14 8.87 -1.78
CA VAL A 40 1.42 10.28 -1.44
C VAL A 40 2.87 10.69 -1.67
N LYS A 41 3.73 9.82 -2.21
CA LYS A 41 5.14 10.13 -2.51
C LYS A 41 5.86 10.79 -1.32
N GLY A 42 5.70 10.27 -0.11
CA GLY A 42 6.30 10.80 1.13
C GLY A 42 7.76 10.39 1.30
N LEU A 43 8.61 10.71 0.31
CA LEU A 43 10.02 10.33 0.26
C LEU A 43 10.91 11.33 1.02
N PRO A 44 12.00 10.87 1.66
CA PRO A 44 12.95 11.74 2.36
C PRO A 44 13.79 12.58 1.40
N ARG A 45 14.41 13.64 1.93
CA ARG A 45 15.51 14.33 1.23
C ARG A 45 16.75 13.42 1.22
N PRO A 46 17.56 13.42 0.14
CA PRO A 46 17.48 14.25 -1.06
C PRO A 46 16.61 13.66 -2.19
N VAL A 47 15.99 12.48 -2.01
CA VAL A 47 15.25 11.75 -3.05
C VAL A 47 14.11 12.59 -3.63
N ALA A 48 13.40 13.34 -2.79
CA ALA A 48 12.41 14.31 -3.25
C ALA A 48 12.49 15.62 -2.45
N LEU A 49 12.35 16.75 -3.15
CA LEU A 49 12.29 18.09 -2.58
C LEU A 49 10.84 18.56 -2.42
N GLY A 50 10.61 19.51 -1.51
CA GLY A 50 9.30 20.14 -1.30
C GLY A 50 8.19 19.23 -0.75
N ARG A 51 8.52 17.98 -0.37
CA ARG A 51 7.51 17.02 0.13
C ARG A 51 6.77 17.46 1.39
N PRO A 52 7.41 18.06 2.42
CA PRO A 52 6.70 18.44 3.64
C PRO A 52 5.50 19.35 3.38
N ALA A 53 5.69 20.42 2.59
CA ALA A 53 4.61 21.36 2.26
C ALA A 53 3.48 20.71 1.45
N ALA A 54 3.81 19.83 0.50
CA ALA A 54 2.80 19.12 -0.29
C ALA A 54 1.99 18.11 0.56
N LEU A 55 2.64 17.44 1.52
CA LEU A 55 1.96 16.49 2.42
C LEU A 55 1.04 17.22 3.40
N ALA A 56 1.48 18.37 3.93
CA ALA A 56 0.64 19.22 4.77
C ALA A 56 -0.60 19.73 4.01
N GLU A 57 -0.45 20.09 2.73
CA GLU A 57 -1.58 20.47 1.88
C GLU A 57 -2.58 19.33 1.66
N ILE A 58 -2.11 18.07 1.59
CA ILE A 58 -3.00 16.89 1.53
C ILE A 58 -3.82 16.78 2.82
N GLY A 59 -3.17 16.88 3.99
CA GLY A 59 -3.84 16.86 5.29
C GLY A 59 -4.89 17.97 5.41
N ARG A 60 -4.51 19.21 5.06
CA ARG A 60 -5.41 20.37 5.03
C ARG A 60 -6.64 20.15 4.15
N ARG A 61 -6.47 19.63 2.93
CA ARG A 61 -7.59 19.35 2.01
C ARG A 61 -8.53 18.27 2.54
N LEU A 62 -8.01 17.24 3.21
CA LEU A 62 -8.85 16.24 3.89
C LEU A 62 -9.67 16.87 5.01
N GLY A 63 -9.07 17.77 5.80
CA GLY A 63 -9.78 18.55 6.82
C GLY A 63 -10.87 19.47 6.23
N GLU A 64 -10.63 20.09 5.08
CA GLU A 64 -11.64 20.88 4.36
C GLU A 64 -12.81 20.04 3.89
N LEU A 65 -12.55 18.87 3.29
CA LEU A 65 -13.59 17.92 2.91
C LEU A 65 -14.42 17.48 4.12
N ARG A 66 -13.77 17.29 5.27
CA ARG A 66 -14.45 16.93 6.53
C ARG A 66 -15.41 18.01 7.00
N ARG A 67 -15.00 19.28 6.96
CA ARG A 67 -15.85 20.42 7.36
C ARG A 67 -17.16 20.50 6.59
N ILE A 68 -17.20 19.99 5.36
CA ILE A 68 -18.39 19.97 4.51
C ILE A 68 -19.05 18.58 4.39
N GLY A 69 -18.62 17.61 5.21
CA GLY A 69 -19.18 16.25 5.23
C GLY A 69 -18.92 15.43 3.97
N LYS A 70 -17.80 15.68 3.26
CA LYS A 70 -17.43 15.00 2.01
C LYS A 70 -16.10 14.23 2.09
N GLN A 71 -15.52 14.11 3.28
CA GLN A 71 -14.29 13.34 3.47
C GLN A 71 -14.50 11.85 3.15
N PRO A 72 -13.47 11.15 2.66
CA PRO A 72 -13.48 9.70 2.66
C PRO A 72 -13.48 9.19 4.11
N HIS A 73 -14.29 8.18 4.42
CA HIS A 73 -14.35 7.60 5.77
C HIS A 73 -13.09 6.81 6.11
N VAL A 74 -12.47 6.17 5.11
CA VAL A 74 -11.21 5.42 5.24
C VAL A 74 -10.25 5.86 4.16
N VAL A 75 -8.99 6.08 4.54
CA VAL A 75 -7.90 6.44 3.60
C VAL A 75 -6.76 5.45 3.72
N LEU A 76 -6.27 4.96 2.58
CA LEU A 76 -5.13 4.05 2.44
C LEU A 76 -3.99 4.84 1.79
N LEU A 77 -2.93 5.11 2.54
CA LEU A 77 -1.79 5.88 2.06
C LEU A 77 -0.63 4.94 1.72
N GLN A 78 -0.06 5.08 0.53
CA GLN A 78 1.21 4.45 0.15
C GLN A 78 2.33 5.48 0.03
N GLU A 79 3.58 5.02 0.19
CA GLU A 79 4.79 5.86 0.26
C GLU A 79 4.76 6.91 1.39
N ALA A 80 4.02 6.67 2.47
CA ALA A 80 4.06 7.52 3.67
C ALA A 80 5.30 7.24 4.54
N PHE A 81 6.50 7.37 3.96
CA PHE A 81 7.75 6.97 4.62
C PHE A 81 8.19 7.95 5.71
N ILE A 82 8.05 9.27 5.46
CA ILE A 82 8.47 10.32 6.38
C ILE A 82 7.38 10.71 7.39
N SER A 83 7.78 11.37 8.48
CA SER A 83 6.88 11.82 9.56
C SER A 83 5.77 12.74 9.05
N ASP A 84 6.07 13.63 8.10
CA ASP A 84 5.09 14.56 7.53
C ASP A 84 3.96 13.80 6.81
N ALA A 85 4.28 12.69 6.14
CA ALA A 85 3.27 11.87 5.49
C ALA A 85 2.40 11.11 6.51
N LYS A 86 3.00 10.70 7.64
CA LYS A 86 2.27 10.07 8.76
C LYS A 86 1.39 11.09 9.51
N ALA A 87 1.71 12.38 9.45
CA ALA A 87 0.93 13.47 10.05
C ALA A 87 -0.37 13.81 9.29
N ILE A 88 -0.50 13.41 8.01
CA ILE A 88 -1.70 13.63 7.18
C ILE A 88 -2.99 13.21 7.91
N GLY A 89 -2.96 12.10 8.66
CA GLY A 89 -4.12 11.63 9.42
C GLY A 89 -4.56 12.59 10.52
N ALA A 90 -3.60 13.07 11.33
CA ALA A 90 -3.87 14.01 12.40
C ALA A 90 -4.37 15.36 11.85
N GLU A 91 -3.74 15.86 10.77
CA GLU A 91 -4.13 17.11 10.11
C GLU A 91 -5.51 17.01 9.43
N GLY A 92 -5.81 15.87 8.81
CA GLY A 92 -7.12 15.59 8.21
C GLY A 92 -8.23 15.26 9.22
N GLY A 93 -7.89 15.20 10.51
CA GLY A 93 -8.83 14.93 11.60
C GLY A 93 -9.32 13.49 11.66
N TYR A 94 -8.51 12.51 11.25
CA TYR A 94 -8.82 11.09 11.41
C TYR A 94 -8.46 10.61 12.82
N PRO A 95 -9.44 10.13 13.62
CA PRO A 95 -9.20 9.71 15.00
C PRO A 95 -8.45 8.37 15.13
N TYR A 96 -8.47 7.53 14.10
CA TYR A 96 -7.82 6.22 14.12
C TYR A 96 -6.82 6.09 12.97
N ALA A 97 -5.64 5.56 13.29
CA ALA A 97 -4.58 5.28 12.33
C ALA A 97 -3.92 3.93 12.62
N ALA A 98 -3.48 3.25 11.56
CA ALA A 98 -2.64 2.07 11.62
C ALA A 98 -1.45 2.22 10.67
N VAL A 99 -0.27 1.80 11.11
CA VAL A 99 0.98 1.90 10.33
C VAL A 99 1.42 0.50 9.90
N GLY A 100 1.94 0.41 8.68
CA GLY A 100 2.36 -0.85 8.08
C GLY A 100 3.66 -1.41 8.64
N PRO A 101 4.18 -2.46 7.99
CA PRO A 101 5.44 -3.09 8.35
C PRO A 101 6.61 -2.11 8.49
N GLN A 102 7.49 -2.38 9.44
CA GLN A 102 8.78 -1.73 9.65
C GLN A 102 9.90 -2.65 9.17
N PRO A 103 11.13 -2.15 9.00
CA PRO A 103 12.29 -2.96 8.58
C PRO A 103 12.43 -4.30 9.33
N GLU A 104 12.22 -4.29 10.64
CA GLU A 104 12.33 -5.46 11.52
C GLU A 104 11.24 -6.53 11.30
N ASP A 105 10.14 -6.18 10.62
CA ASP A 105 9.08 -7.14 10.28
C ASP A 105 9.45 -7.98 9.04
N ALA A 106 10.50 -7.62 8.29
CA ALA A 106 10.92 -8.31 7.08
C ALA A 106 11.78 -9.53 7.40
N SER A 107 11.30 -10.71 7.02
CA SER A 107 12.02 -11.98 7.16
C SER A 107 13.36 -11.95 6.41
N ALA A 108 14.44 -12.27 7.12
CA ALA A 108 15.77 -12.50 6.53
C ALA A 108 15.91 -13.89 5.88
N SER A 109 14.95 -14.80 6.13
CA SER A 109 14.97 -16.11 5.48
C SER A 109 14.78 -15.97 3.97
N PRO A 110 15.64 -16.61 3.14
CA PRO A 110 15.53 -16.54 1.69
C PRO A 110 14.18 -17.03 1.19
N THR A 111 13.62 -16.31 0.21
CA THR A 111 12.40 -16.72 -0.47
C THR A 111 12.70 -17.93 -1.35
N ALA A 112 12.18 -19.10 -0.97
CA ALA A 112 12.44 -20.35 -1.67
C ALA A 112 12.04 -20.33 -3.16
N SER A 113 11.07 -19.50 -3.55
CA SER A 113 10.64 -19.35 -4.94
C SER A 113 11.51 -18.42 -5.79
N LEU A 114 12.47 -17.70 -5.19
CA LEU A 114 13.45 -16.91 -5.92
C LEU A 114 14.70 -17.76 -6.17
N GLY A 115 15.07 -17.93 -7.44
CA GLY A 115 16.24 -18.71 -7.83
C GLY A 115 17.55 -18.01 -7.47
N ASP A 116 18.62 -18.79 -7.28
CA ASP A 116 19.94 -18.26 -6.89
C ASP A 116 20.50 -17.25 -7.91
N ALA A 117 20.18 -17.42 -9.20
CA ALA A 117 20.57 -16.49 -10.25
C ALA A 117 19.92 -15.10 -10.10
N PHE A 118 18.72 -15.00 -9.53
CA PHE A 118 18.11 -13.71 -9.22
C PHE A 118 18.87 -13.00 -8.09
N ARG A 119 19.18 -13.74 -7.02
CA ARG A 119 19.92 -13.20 -5.87
C ARG A 119 21.35 -12.77 -6.22
N GLN A 120 22.03 -13.52 -7.10
CA GLN A 120 23.39 -13.22 -7.53
C GLN A 120 23.51 -11.98 -8.44
N ASN A 121 22.39 -11.53 -9.02
CA ASN A 121 22.35 -10.33 -9.86
C ASN A 121 21.92 -9.07 -9.09
N ALA A 122 21.89 -9.14 -7.76
CA ALA A 122 21.60 -8.00 -6.91
C ALA A 122 22.60 -6.85 -7.17
N SER A 123 22.06 -5.65 -7.33
CA SER A 123 22.78 -4.42 -7.57
C SER A 123 22.85 -3.61 -6.28
N TRP A 124 24.02 -3.60 -5.66
CA TRP A 124 24.33 -2.71 -4.55
C TRP A 124 24.04 -1.24 -4.89
N ALA A 125 24.37 -0.78 -6.10
CA ALA A 125 24.10 0.59 -6.55
C ALA A 125 22.60 0.97 -6.61
N LYS A 126 21.69 0.00 -6.42
CA LYS A 126 20.25 0.18 -6.38
C LYS A 126 19.63 -0.19 -5.03
N GLY A 127 20.46 -0.53 -4.03
CA GLY A 127 20.02 -0.87 -2.68
C GLY A 127 19.56 -2.32 -2.50
N GLU A 128 19.83 -3.21 -3.46
CA GLU A 128 19.36 -4.61 -3.42
C GLU A 128 20.11 -5.46 -2.37
N ASP A 129 21.31 -5.04 -1.96
CA ASP A 129 22.13 -5.68 -0.91
C ASP A 129 22.23 -4.87 0.41
N GLU A 130 21.51 -3.74 0.51
CA GLU A 130 21.65 -2.81 1.64
C GLU A 130 20.67 -3.07 2.79
N GLY A 131 19.70 -3.96 2.59
CA GLY A 131 18.63 -4.24 3.56
C GLY A 131 17.54 -3.16 3.59
N LYS A 132 16.61 -3.25 4.56
CA LYS A 132 15.46 -2.34 4.68
C LYS A 132 15.82 -1.14 5.56
N TRP A 133 15.69 0.07 5.03
CA TRP A 133 15.98 1.33 5.72
C TRP A 133 14.69 2.09 6.07
N LEU A 134 13.64 1.88 5.28
CA LEU A 134 12.34 2.49 5.45
C LEU A 134 11.29 1.42 5.77
N GLY A 135 10.28 1.79 6.57
CA GLY A 135 9.07 0.98 6.68
C GLY A 135 8.32 0.89 5.35
N SER A 136 7.20 0.18 5.33
CA SER A 136 6.42 -0.09 4.11
C SER A 136 5.84 1.17 3.43
N GLY A 137 5.77 2.28 4.17
CA GLY A 137 5.07 3.49 3.75
C GLY A 137 3.55 3.32 3.69
N LEU A 138 2.99 2.26 4.28
CA LEU A 138 1.55 2.03 4.34
C LEU A 138 0.96 2.65 5.61
N VAL A 139 -0.14 3.40 5.46
CA VAL A 139 -0.92 3.94 6.57
C VAL A 139 -2.40 3.82 6.25
N ILE A 140 -3.17 3.23 7.16
CA ILE A 140 -4.64 3.24 7.12
C ILE A 140 -5.14 4.30 8.09
N LEU A 141 -5.95 5.24 7.62
CA LEU A 141 -6.66 6.26 8.40
C LEU A 141 -8.15 5.95 8.39
N SER A 142 -8.84 6.17 9.50
CA SER A 142 -10.27 5.84 9.62
C SER A 142 -11.02 6.79 10.55
N ASP A 143 -12.23 7.18 10.13
CA ASP A 143 -13.23 7.85 10.98
C ASP A 143 -13.80 6.91 12.04
N TYR A 144 -13.76 5.61 11.77
CA TYR A 144 -14.36 4.57 12.59
C TYR A 144 -13.30 3.77 13.36
N PRO A 145 -13.63 3.21 14.54
CA PRO A 145 -12.68 2.46 15.35
C PRO A 145 -12.01 1.31 14.59
N ILE A 146 -10.68 1.27 14.66
CA ILE A 146 -9.89 0.12 14.21
C ILE A 146 -9.82 -0.88 15.37
N LEU A 147 -10.49 -2.02 15.21
CA LEU A 147 -10.61 -3.05 16.24
C LEU A 147 -9.41 -3.99 16.29
N ALA A 148 -8.77 -4.22 15.14
CA ALA A 148 -7.59 -5.07 15.04
C ALA A 148 -6.79 -4.72 13.79
N THR A 149 -5.47 -4.87 13.91
CA THR A 149 -4.54 -4.73 12.80
C THR A 149 -3.75 -6.02 12.58
N ARG A 150 -3.38 -6.28 11.34
CA ARG A 150 -2.37 -7.29 10.96
C ARG A 150 -1.46 -6.68 9.92
N LYS A 151 -0.18 -7.02 9.99
CA LYS A 151 0.84 -6.53 9.05
C LYS A 151 1.74 -7.68 8.64
N MET A 152 2.26 -7.62 7.43
CA MET A 152 3.21 -8.56 6.87
C MET A 152 4.16 -7.80 5.96
N ALA A 153 5.46 -7.87 6.19
CA ALA A 153 6.45 -7.46 5.20
C ALA A 153 6.68 -8.59 4.20
N PHE A 154 6.93 -8.24 2.94
CA PHE A 154 7.51 -9.16 1.99
C PHE A 154 8.95 -9.51 2.42
N PRO A 155 9.43 -10.73 2.11
CA PRO A 155 10.79 -11.15 2.44
C PRO A 155 11.85 -10.16 1.93
N GLN A 156 13.00 -10.12 2.60
CA GLN A 156 14.05 -9.15 2.27
C GLN A 156 14.53 -9.25 0.82
N ASP A 157 14.61 -10.46 0.28
CA ASP A 157 15.06 -10.76 -1.09
C ASP A 157 13.94 -10.67 -2.14
N ALA A 158 12.67 -10.46 -1.74
CA ALA A 158 11.52 -10.34 -2.63
C ALA A 158 11.28 -8.90 -3.11
N CYS A 159 12.33 -8.23 -3.55
CA CYS A 159 12.33 -6.83 -3.98
C CYS A 159 13.16 -6.63 -5.25
N ALA A 160 13.07 -5.44 -5.83
CA ALA A 160 13.89 -5.04 -6.97
C ALA A 160 14.22 -3.54 -6.88
N GLY A 161 15.47 -3.22 -7.14
CA GLY A 161 16.06 -1.90 -7.11
C GLY A 161 15.76 -1.14 -5.82
N PHE A 162 15.40 0.13 -5.93
CA PHE A 162 15.17 0.98 -4.75
C PHE A 162 14.04 0.51 -3.83
N ASP A 163 13.13 -0.37 -4.30
CA ASP A 163 12.13 -0.96 -3.42
C ASP A 163 12.76 -1.94 -2.41
N CYS A 164 14.00 -2.38 -2.65
CA CYS A 164 14.75 -3.13 -1.66
C CYS A 164 15.06 -2.34 -0.40
N LEU A 165 15.05 -1.00 -0.45
CA LEU A 165 15.27 -0.16 0.73
C LEU A 165 14.03 0.01 1.61
N ALA A 166 12.85 -0.43 1.15
CA ALA A 166 11.59 -0.32 1.89
C ALA A 166 11.05 -1.71 2.28
N ALA A 167 10.51 -1.81 3.50
CA ALA A 167 9.80 -2.99 3.99
C ALA A 167 8.40 -3.11 3.35
N LYS A 168 8.32 -3.19 2.01
CA LYS A 168 7.07 -3.37 1.25
C LYS A 168 6.29 -4.55 1.82
N GLY A 169 4.96 -4.49 1.74
CA GLY A 169 4.14 -5.51 2.36
C GLY A 169 2.67 -5.18 2.33
N VAL A 170 1.95 -5.72 3.32
CA VAL A 170 0.51 -5.61 3.47
C VAL A 170 0.17 -5.10 4.87
N LEU A 171 -0.80 -4.19 4.94
CA LEU A 171 -1.41 -3.72 6.17
C LEU A 171 -2.91 -3.99 6.11
N LEU A 172 -3.44 -4.67 7.12
CA LEU A 172 -4.86 -5.00 7.26
C LEU A 172 -5.43 -4.33 8.51
N ALA A 173 -6.60 -3.73 8.39
CA ALA A 173 -7.37 -3.17 9.50
C ALA A 173 -8.81 -3.72 9.50
N LYS A 174 -9.28 -4.18 10.65
CA LYS A 174 -10.69 -4.50 10.92
C LYS A 174 -11.36 -3.28 11.52
N ILE A 175 -12.36 -2.72 10.83
CA ILE A 175 -12.97 -1.43 11.15
C ILE A 175 -14.43 -1.63 11.55
N ALA A 176 -14.83 -1.01 12.67
CA ALA A 176 -16.21 -0.99 13.15
C ALA A 176 -17.06 0.05 12.40
N VAL A 177 -17.49 -0.28 11.17
CA VAL A 177 -18.28 0.64 10.33
C VAL A 177 -19.73 0.72 10.85
N PRO A 178 -20.25 1.92 11.17
CA PRO A 178 -21.63 2.11 11.59
C PRO A 178 -22.61 1.48 10.59
N GLY A 179 -23.57 0.72 11.12
CA GLY A 179 -24.56 0.02 10.31
C GLY A 179 -24.11 -1.33 9.77
N SER A 180 -22.84 -1.67 9.81
CA SER A 180 -22.42 -3.03 9.46
C SER A 180 -22.59 -4.00 10.63
N ALA A 181 -23.22 -5.15 10.40
CA ALA A 181 -23.39 -6.19 11.41
C ALA A 181 -22.07 -6.88 11.80
N LYS A 182 -21.03 -6.77 10.95
CA LYS A 182 -19.69 -7.34 11.18
C LYS A 182 -18.63 -6.29 10.84
N PRO A 183 -17.44 -6.33 11.47
CA PRO A 183 -16.36 -5.43 11.12
C PRO A 183 -15.96 -5.56 9.64
N VAL A 184 -15.76 -4.43 8.97
CA VAL A 184 -15.26 -4.39 7.59
C VAL A 184 -13.75 -4.51 7.62
N THR A 185 -13.18 -5.40 6.81
CA THR A 185 -11.74 -5.56 6.69
C THR A 185 -11.24 -4.79 5.47
N VAL A 186 -10.27 -3.90 5.68
CA VAL A 186 -9.60 -3.17 4.61
C VAL A 186 -8.14 -3.56 4.58
N ILE A 187 -7.59 -3.71 3.38
CA ILE A 187 -6.22 -4.17 3.13
C ILE A 187 -5.53 -3.16 2.23
N ASP A 188 -4.43 -2.60 2.73
CA ASP A 188 -3.53 -1.70 2.00
C ASP A 188 -2.24 -2.46 1.63
N THR A 189 -1.73 -2.22 0.43
CA THR A 189 -0.50 -2.84 -0.08
C THR A 189 0.16 -1.95 -1.12
N HIS A 190 1.48 -2.04 -1.20
CA HIS A 190 2.27 -1.42 -2.25
C HIS A 190 3.29 -2.44 -2.74
N LEU A 191 3.09 -2.94 -3.96
CA LEU A 191 3.94 -3.95 -4.59
C LEU A 191 5.23 -3.32 -5.16
N ASN A 192 6.14 -4.16 -5.64
CA ASN A 192 7.35 -3.72 -6.34
C ASN A 192 6.99 -2.93 -7.61
N SER A 193 7.68 -1.81 -7.81
CA SER A 193 7.63 -1.01 -9.01
C SER A 193 8.47 -1.64 -10.10
N ARG A 194 7.96 -1.60 -11.34
CA ARG A 194 8.71 -2.08 -12.51
C ARG A 194 9.78 -1.09 -12.96
N HIS A 195 9.39 0.16 -13.25
CA HIS A 195 10.30 1.14 -13.83
C HIS A 195 10.87 2.13 -12.81
N ALA A 196 10.16 2.40 -11.71
CA ALA A 196 10.67 3.33 -10.70
C ALA A 196 11.72 2.69 -9.77
N SER A 197 11.85 1.36 -9.79
CA SER A 197 12.91 0.61 -9.09
C SER A 197 14.29 0.83 -9.71
N GLY A 198 14.35 1.23 -10.99
CA GLY A 198 15.61 1.51 -11.69
C GLY A 198 16.39 0.27 -12.13
N VAL A 199 15.73 -0.90 -12.15
CA VAL A 199 16.20 -2.20 -12.65
C VAL A 199 15.07 -2.85 -13.47
N SER A 200 15.39 -3.83 -14.34
CA SER A 200 14.43 -4.50 -15.24
C SER A 200 14.62 -6.00 -15.27
#